data_AF-A0A2T2ZWA6-F1
#
_entry.id   AF-A0A2T2ZWA6-F1
#
_cell.length_a   1.000
_cell.length_b   1.000
_cell.length_c   1.000
_cell.angle_alpha   90.00
_cell.angle_beta   90.00
_cell.angle_gamma   90.00
#
_symmetry.space_group_name_H-M   'P 1'
#
loop_
_entity.id
_entity.type
_entity.pdbx_description
1 polymer ?
#
loop_
_entity_poly.entity_id
_entity_poly.type
_entity_poly.pdbx_seq_one_letter_code
_entity_poly.pdbx_strand_id
1 'polypeptide(L)'
;MQATRALLGRRSVWKGPNIVPLALVRPVEGQVTPPIRTQARGATILPSFVGLTFEVYNGKVYHPVNITEDMVGHKLGEFSSTRKPFIYDK
;
A
#
# COMPACT_ATOMS: atom_id res chain seq x y z
N MET A 1 2.69 -18.16 -18.99
CA MET A 1 2.34 -16.86 -18.37
C MET A 1 2.20 -17.04 -16.86
N GLN A 2 3.24 -16.72 -16.08
CA GLN A 2 3.23 -16.86 -14.62
C GLN A 2 3.11 -15.47 -13.98
N ALA A 3 1.94 -14.83 -14.11
CA ALA A 3 1.66 -13.50 -13.56
C ALA A 3 1.84 -13.44 -12.02
N THR A 4 1.80 -14.60 -11.35
CA THR A 4 1.95 -14.74 -9.90
C THR A 4 3.38 -14.61 -9.38
N ARG A 5 4.40 -14.83 -10.23
CA ARG A 5 5.80 -14.85 -9.79
C ARG A 5 6.39 -13.45 -9.59
N ALA A 6 5.89 -12.45 -10.32
CA ALA A 6 6.31 -11.05 -10.18
C ALA A 6 5.69 -10.35 -8.96
N LEU A 7 4.49 -10.76 -8.53
CA LEU A 7 3.74 -10.11 -7.45
C LEU A 7 4.27 -10.42 -6.04
N LEU A 8 5.15 -11.42 -5.89
CA LEU A 8 5.51 -11.98 -4.58
C LEU A 8 7.02 -12.26 -4.48
N GLY A 9 7.84 -11.21 -4.50
CA GLY A 9 9.31 -11.35 -4.36
C GLY A 9 9.78 -11.78 -2.96
N ARG A 10 8.98 -11.53 -1.90
CA ARG A 10 9.41 -11.73 -0.50
C ARG A 10 8.71 -12.88 0.26
N ARG A 11 7.72 -13.54 -0.34
CA ARG A 11 6.95 -14.64 0.29
C ARG A 11 6.80 -15.79 -0.70
N SER A 12 6.70 -17.02 -0.21
CA SER A 12 6.46 -18.18 -1.08
C SER A 12 5.12 -18.04 -1.81
N VAL A 13 5.18 -18.11 -3.14
CA VAL A 13 4.07 -17.83 -4.06
C VAL A 13 2.82 -18.67 -3.75
N TRP A 14 2.99 -19.94 -3.38
CA TRP A 14 1.87 -20.86 -3.10
C TRP A 14 0.99 -20.43 -1.92
N LYS A 15 1.49 -19.59 -1.00
CA LYS A 15 0.71 -19.06 0.14
C LYS A 15 -0.14 -17.83 -0.23
N GLY A 16 0.05 -17.29 -1.44
CA GLY A 16 -0.61 -16.08 -1.90
C GLY A 16 -0.14 -14.79 -1.20
N PRO A 17 -0.64 -13.64 -1.68
CA PRO A 17 -0.35 -12.34 -1.10
C PRO A 17 -0.90 -12.20 0.32
N ASN A 18 -0.33 -11.27 1.08
CA ASN A 18 -0.90 -10.90 2.38
C ASN A 18 -2.09 -9.96 2.12
N ILE A 19 -3.30 -10.48 2.31
CA ILE A 19 -4.56 -9.77 2.15
C ILE A 19 -5.09 -9.45 3.55
N VAL A 20 -5.48 -8.19 3.75
CA VAL A 20 -6.06 -7.71 5.01
C VAL A 20 -7.45 -7.15 4.66
N PRO A 21 -8.47 -7.34 5.50
CA PRO A 21 -9.74 -6.65 5.33
C PRO A 21 -9.52 -5.14 5.41
N LEU A 22 -9.73 -4.47 4.28
CA LEU A 22 -9.68 -3.01 4.14
C LEU A 22 -11.07 -2.54 3.70
N ALA A 23 -11.49 -1.37 4.18
CA ALA A 23 -12.73 -0.72 3.74
C ALA A 23 -12.54 -0.15 2.34
N LEU A 24 -12.58 -1.02 1.33
CA LEU A 24 -12.41 -0.64 -0.06
C LEU A 24 -13.69 0.03 -0.56
N VAL A 25 -13.57 1.31 -0.89
CA VAL A 25 -14.62 2.03 -1.61
C VAL A 25 -14.39 1.79 -3.10
N ARG A 26 -15.41 1.31 -3.80
CA ARG A 26 -15.36 1.28 -5.28
C ARG A 26 -15.45 2.73 -5.77
N PRO A 27 -14.49 3.21 -6.58
CA PRO A 27 -14.59 4.56 -7.11
C PRO A 27 -15.84 4.64 -7.99
N VAL A 28 -16.67 5.65 -7.74
CA VAL A 28 -17.83 5.98 -8.57
C VAL A 28 -17.42 7.12 -9.48
N GLU A 29 -17.69 7.00 -10.78
CA GLU A 29 -17.35 8.03 -11.77
C GLU A 29 -18.00 9.37 -11.39
N GLY A 30 -17.21 10.44 -11.35
CA GLY A 30 -17.67 11.79 -10.99
C GLY A 30 -17.72 12.09 -9.48
N GLN A 31 -17.39 11.15 -8.60
CA GLN A 31 -17.30 11.39 -7.17
C GLN A 31 -15.86 11.34 -6.66
N VAL A 32 -15.53 12.26 -5.75
CA VAL A 32 -14.24 12.24 -5.04
C VAL A 32 -14.24 11.05 -4.08
N THR A 33 -13.39 10.06 -4.34
CA THR A 33 -13.27 8.89 -3.47
C THR A 33 -12.55 9.30 -2.19
N PRO A 34 -13.12 9.08 -1.00
CA PRO A 34 -12.45 9.44 0.24
C PRO A 34 -11.21 8.56 0.45
N PRO A 35 -10.13 9.11 1.06
CA PRO A 35 -8.93 8.34 1.33
C PRO A 35 -9.19 7.24 2.35
N ILE A 36 -8.62 6.05 2.11
CA ILE A 36 -8.80 4.88 2.97
C ILE A 36 -7.73 4.90 4.06
N ARG A 37 -8.14 5.11 5.31
CA ARG A 37 -7.25 5.04 6.48
C ARG A 37 -6.90 3.60 6.81
N THR A 38 -5.61 3.32 6.99
CA THR A 38 -5.13 1.99 7.33
C THR A 38 -3.91 2.01 8.24
N GLN A 39 -3.90 1.09 9.21
CA GLN A 39 -2.74 0.74 10.03
C GLN A 39 -2.03 -0.53 9.53
N ALA A 40 -2.62 -1.22 8.54
CA ALA A 40 -2.13 -2.48 8.03
C ALA A 40 -0.96 -2.31 7.06
N ARG A 41 0.22 -1.95 7.60
CA ARG A 41 1.44 -1.70 6.82
C ARG A 41 1.96 -2.93 6.06
N GLY A 42 1.61 -4.13 6.51
CA GLY A 42 2.00 -5.41 5.89
C GLY A 42 1.09 -5.87 4.74
N ALA A 43 0.01 -5.14 4.46
CA ALA A 43 -0.89 -5.46 3.35
C ALA A 43 -0.18 -5.28 2.00
N THR A 44 -0.45 -6.22 1.09
CA THR A 44 0.11 -6.21 -0.26
C THR A 44 -0.74 -5.31 -1.15
N ILE A 45 -0.11 -4.49 -1.98
CA ILE A 45 -0.81 -3.68 -2.97
C ILE A 45 -1.31 -4.61 -4.07
N LEU A 46 -2.64 -4.67 -4.21
CA LEU A 46 -3.32 -5.46 -5.23
C LEU A 46 -3.56 -4.59 -6.47
N PRO A 47 -3.69 -5.19 -7.67
CA PRO A 47 -4.06 -4.46 -8.88
C PRO A 47 -5.36 -3.65 -8.75
N SER A 48 -6.30 -4.12 -7.91
CA SER A 48 -7.56 -3.42 -7.63
C SER A 48 -7.41 -2.13 -6.83
N PHE A 49 -6.22 -1.84 -6.29
CA PHE A 49 -5.97 -0.63 -5.49
C PHE A 49 -5.43 0.54 -6.32
N VAL A 50 -5.11 0.31 -7.60
CA VAL A 50 -4.62 1.35 -8.50
C VAL A 50 -5.68 2.45 -8.64
N GLY A 51 -5.26 3.70 -8.46
CA GLY A 51 -6.14 4.87 -8.50
C GLY A 51 -6.84 5.20 -7.17
N LEU A 52 -6.70 4.36 -6.14
CA LEU A 52 -7.16 4.67 -4.78
C LEU A 52 -6.09 5.44 -3.99
N THR A 53 -6.56 6.31 -3.09
CA THR A 53 -5.70 7.02 -2.14
C THR A 53 -5.77 6.33 -0.78
N PHE A 54 -4.61 5.98 -0.21
CA PHE A 54 -4.51 5.37 1.10
C PHE A 54 -3.84 6.32 2.09
N GLU A 55 -4.41 6.42 3.29
CA GLU A 55 -3.79 7.08 4.43
C GLU A 55 -3.11 6.01 5.29
N VAL A 56 -1.78 5.87 5.16
CA VAL A 56 -0.99 4.82 5.81
C VAL A 56 -0.38 5.34 7.11
N TYR A 57 -0.72 4.71 8.23
CA TYR A 57 -0.18 5.08 9.54
C TYR A 57 1.32 4.74 9.67
N ASN A 58 2.15 5.70 10.08
CA ASN A 58 3.58 5.49 10.32
C ASN A 58 3.97 5.26 11.79
N GLY A 59 3.00 5.24 12.71
CA GLY A 59 3.24 5.18 14.16
C GLY A 59 2.91 6.48 14.90
N LYS A 60 2.69 7.59 14.17
CA LYS A 60 2.25 8.88 14.74
C LYS A 60 1.21 9.58 13.87
N VAL A 61 1.41 9.58 12.55
CA VAL A 61 0.58 10.31 11.57
C VAL A 61 0.18 9.38 10.43
N TYR A 62 -0.93 9.68 9.78
CA TYR A 62 -1.36 9.05 8.54
C TYR A 62 -0.79 9.80 7.35
N HIS A 63 0.01 9.11 6.52
CA HIS A 63 0.56 9.68 5.30
C HIS A 63 -0.33 9.31 4.11
N PRO A 64 -0.77 10.28 3.29
CA PRO A 64 -1.51 10.00 2.07
C PRO A 64 -0.57 9.44 0.99
N VAL A 65 -0.95 8.31 0.41
CA VAL A 65 -0.24 7.60 -0.65
C VAL A 65 -1.22 7.33 -1.79
N ASN A 66 -0.92 7.89 -2.96
CA ASN A 66 -1.66 7.62 -4.19
C ASN A 66 -1.04 6.43 -4.89
N ILE A 67 -1.81 5.36 -5.12
CA ILE A 67 -1.28 4.11 -5.67
C ILE A 67 -1.25 4.15 -7.19
N THR A 68 -0.07 3.91 -7.75
CA THR A 68 0.18 3.73 -9.19
C THR A 68 0.35 2.24 -9.53
N GLU A 69 0.33 1.91 -10.83
CA GLU A 69 0.48 0.53 -11.32
C GLU A 69 1.84 -0.09 -10.95
N ASP A 70 2.90 0.71 -10.93
CA ASP A 70 4.25 0.25 -10.58
C ASP A 70 4.38 -0.19 -9.12
N MET A 71 3.46 0.23 -8.25
CA MET A 71 3.46 -0.13 -6.83
C MET A 71 2.85 -1.51 -6.55
N VAL A 72 2.25 -2.15 -7.56
CA VAL A 72 1.58 -3.45 -7.40
C VAL A 72 2.59 -4.53 -6.98
N GLY A 73 2.26 -5.27 -5.92
CA GLY A 73 3.14 -6.29 -5.33
C GLY A 73 4.01 -5.79 -4.16
N HIS A 74 4.15 -4.47 -3.99
CA HIS A 74 4.82 -3.89 -2.82
C HIS A 74 3.93 -3.91 -1.57
N LYS A 75 4.52 -3.57 -0.41
CA LYS A 75 3.78 -3.39 0.84
C LYS A 75 3.42 -1.92 1.05
N LEU A 76 2.21 -1.65 1.56
CA LEU A 76 1.76 -0.28 1.88
C LEU A 76 2.74 0.45 2.81
N GLY A 77 3.37 -0.27 3.74
CA GLY A 77 4.35 0.29 4.67
C GLY A 77 5.65 0.79 4.02
N GLU A 78 6.00 0.36 2.81
CA GLU A 78 7.20 0.81 2.09
C GLU A 78 7.11 2.28 1.70
N PHE A 79 5.90 2.78 1.46
CA PHE A 79 5.63 4.16 1.05
C PHE A 79 5.40 5.13 2.22
N SER A 80 5.49 4.64 3.47
CA SER A 80 5.27 5.43 4.68
C SER A 80 6.44 5.25 5.64
N SER A 81 7.36 6.23 5.63
CA SER A 81 8.58 6.22 6.44
C SER A 81 8.26 6.44 7.93
N THR A 82 8.91 5.63 8.78
CA THR A 82 8.65 5.65 10.24
C THR A 82 9.67 6.48 11.00
N ARG A 83 10.88 6.64 10.48
CA ARG A 83 11.97 7.41 11.10
C ARG A 83 12.32 8.59 10.22
N LYS A 84 12.69 9.70 10.86
CA LYS A 84 13.29 10.83 10.16
C LYS A 84 14.71 10.44 9.72
N PRO A 85 15.20 10.98 8.58
CA PRO A 85 16.59 10.80 8.20
C PRO A 85 17.50 11.38 9.28
N PHE A 86 18.57 10.65 9.60
CA PHE A 86 19.59 11.12 10.53
C PHE A 86 20.48 12.13 9.82
N ILE A 87 20.63 13.31 10.43
CA ILE A 87 21.55 14.35 9.98
C ILE A 87 22.57 14.51 11.11
N TYR A 88 23.83 14.22 10.84
CA TYR A 88 24.92 14.48 11.78
C TYR A 88 25.24 15.97 11.73
N ASP A 89 24.92 16.68 12.80
CA ASP A 89 25.37 18.05 13.02
C ASP A 89 26.64 18.04 13.88
N LYS A 90 27.60 18.90 13.53
CA LYS A 90 28.97 18.84 14.09
C LYS A 90 29.10 19.70 15.34
#